data_AF-A0A376LJQ2-F1
#
_entry.id   AF-A0A376LJQ2-F1
#
_cell.length_a   1.000
_cell.length_b   1.000
_cell.length_c   1.000
_cell.angle_alpha   90.00
_cell.angle_beta   90.00
_cell.angle_gamma   90.00
#
_symmetry.space_group_name_H-M   'P 1'
#
loop_
_entity.id
_entity.type
_entity.pdbx_description
1 polymer ?
#
loop_
_entity_poly.entity_id
_entity_poly.type
_entity_poly.pdbx_seq_one_letter_code
_entity_poly.pdbx_strand_id
1 'polypeptide(L)'
;MIGIRADESYNRFVAIASLNKQRFADDKPWTTAAPGGHSWYIYPIYDWKVADIWTWYANHQQLCNPLYNIMYQAGVPLRHMRICEPFGPEQRQGLWLYHVIEPDRWAAMCARVSGVKSGGIYAGHDNHFYGHRKILKPEHLDWQEYALLLLNSMPEKTAEHYRNKIAIYLHWYQKKGIEVPQTQQGDIGAKDIPSWRRICKVLLNNDYWCRALSFSPTKAKNYQRYNERIKGKRQEWGILCNND
;
A
#
# COMPACT_ATOMS: atom_id res chain seq x y z
N MET A 1 23.15 16.16 -3.79
CA MET A 1 22.71 15.43 -5.01
C MET A 1 22.03 14.15 -4.59
N ILE A 2 21.04 13.69 -5.36
CA ILE A 2 20.20 12.52 -5.02
C ILE A 2 20.01 11.67 -6.29
N GLY A 3 20.20 10.35 -6.17
CA GLY A 3 20.05 9.39 -7.28
C GLY A 3 18.60 9.01 -7.60
N ILE A 4 17.66 9.95 -7.57
CA ILE A 4 16.27 9.72 -7.99
C ILE A 4 16.23 9.57 -9.52
N ARG A 5 15.47 8.57 -10.00
CA ARG A 5 15.18 8.33 -11.41
C ARG A 5 13.67 8.42 -11.65
N ALA A 6 13.26 9.00 -12.77
CA ALA A 6 11.86 9.15 -13.14
C ALA A 6 11.17 7.80 -13.41
N ASP A 7 11.94 6.81 -13.87
CA ASP A 7 11.50 5.42 -14.12
C ASP A 7 11.06 4.68 -12.84
N GLU A 8 11.44 5.16 -11.65
CA GLU A 8 11.18 4.44 -10.40
C GLU A 8 9.73 4.59 -9.89
N SER A 9 9.07 5.72 -10.15
CA SER A 9 7.65 5.94 -9.85
C SER A 9 7.08 7.21 -10.48
N TYR A 10 5.75 7.26 -10.61
CA TYR A 10 5.04 8.46 -11.08
C TYR A 10 5.34 9.70 -10.21
N ASN A 11 5.43 9.55 -8.89
CA ASN A 11 5.76 10.67 -8.01
C ASN A 11 7.18 11.20 -8.26
N ARG A 12 8.14 10.32 -8.56
CA ARG A 12 9.51 10.73 -8.92
C ARG A 12 9.54 11.41 -10.28
N PHE A 13 8.79 10.90 -11.25
CA PHE A 13 8.59 11.59 -12.54
C PHE A 13 8.01 13.00 -12.35
N VAL A 14 6.93 13.15 -11.57
CA VAL A 14 6.31 14.46 -11.28
C VAL A 14 7.28 15.40 -10.57
N ALA A 15 8.12 14.90 -9.66
CA ALA A 15 9.14 15.71 -9.00
C ALA A 15 10.14 16.33 -10.00
N ILE A 16 10.42 15.66 -11.12
CA ILE A 16 11.25 16.18 -12.20
C ILE A 16 10.45 17.07 -13.15
N ALA A 17 9.32 16.57 -13.65
CA ALA A 17 8.53 17.19 -14.72
C ALA A 17 7.69 18.39 -14.29
N SER A 18 7.52 18.63 -12.99
CA SER A 18 6.72 19.76 -12.49
C SER A 18 7.22 21.10 -13.05
N LEU A 19 6.27 21.89 -13.56
CA LEU A 19 6.49 23.27 -14.00
C LEU A 19 6.35 24.28 -12.86
N ASN A 20 5.68 23.88 -11.76
CA ASN A 20 5.36 24.76 -10.64
C ASN A 20 6.49 24.85 -9.60
N LYS A 21 7.62 24.18 -9.81
CA LYS A 21 8.75 24.19 -8.88
C LYS A 21 9.76 25.27 -9.25
N GLN A 22 10.39 25.85 -8.23
CA GLN A 22 11.54 26.72 -8.43
C GLN A 22 12.77 25.86 -8.77
N ARG A 23 13.34 26.09 -9.94
CA ARG A 23 14.55 25.41 -10.44
C ARG A 23 15.79 26.25 -10.10
N PHE A 24 16.96 25.64 -10.18
CA PHE A 24 18.22 26.37 -10.11
C PHE A 24 18.44 27.25 -11.34
N ALA A 25 18.05 26.75 -12.52
CA ALA A 25 18.09 27.47 -13.79
C ALA A 25 17.07 26.85 -14.77
N ASP A 26 16.68 27.60 -15.80
CA ASP A 26 15.68 27.19 -16.79
C ASP A 26 16.09 25.93 -17.56
N ASP A 27 17.39 25.79 -17.85
CA ASP A 27 18.03 24.67 -18.54
C ASP A 27 18.24 23.43 -17.64
N LYS A 28 17.87 23.50 -16.36
CA LYS A 28 18.10 22.43 -15.36
C LYS A 28 16.80 21.96 -14.71
N PRO A 29 15.91 21.30 -15.49
CA PRO A 29 14.61 20.83 -14.99
C PRO A 29 14.72 19.76 -13.90
N TRP A 30 15.88 19.12 -13.75
CA TRP A 30 16.19 18.13 -12.72
C TRP A 30 16.65 18.73 -11.39
N THR A 31 16.41 20.03 -11.18
CA THR A 31 16.66 20.71 -9.91
C THR A 31 15.36 21.17 -9.26
N THR A 32 15.37 21.25 -7.92
CA THR A 32 14.26 21.77 -7.12
C THR A 32 14.81 22.54 -5.93
N ALA A 33 14.41 23.79 -5.72
CA ALA A 33 14.79 24.56 -4.54
C ALA A 33 14.31 23.86 -3.26
N ALA A 34 15.18 23.76 -2.26
CA ALA A 34 14.83 23.22 -0.96
C ALA A 34 13.98 24.23 -0.17
N PRO A 35 13.15 23.76 0.78
CA PRO A 35 12.47 24.64 1.72
C PRO A 35 13.49 25.58 2.40
N GLY A 36 13.25 26.89 2.35
CA GLY A 36 14.16 27.90 2.89
C GLY A 36 15.12 28.54 1.88
N GLY A 37 15.17 28.09 0.62
CA GLY A 37 15.79 28.85 -0.49
C GLY A 37 17.32 28.92 -0.52
N HIS A 38 18.02 28.29 0.43
CA HIS A 38 19.49 28.31 0.50
C HIS A 38 20.17 27.06 -0.08
N SER A 39 19.40 26.11 -0.62
CA SER A 39 19.93 24.89 -1.23
C SER A 39 19.00 24.33 -2.29
N TRP A 40 19.52 23.42 -3.13
CA TRP A 40 18.78 22.76 -4.19
C TRP A 40 18.94 21.24 -4.10
N TYR A 41 17.83 20.54 -4.28
CA TYR A 41 17.86 19.13 -4.64
C TYR A 41 18.23 19.00 -6.12
N ILE A 42 19.20 18.12 -6.40
CA ILE A 42 19.80 17.92 -7.72
C ILE A 42 19.72 16.43 -8.06
N TYR A 43 19.10 16.10 -9.20
CA TYR A 43 18.83 14.72 -9.65
C TYR A 43 19.54 14.41 -10.98
N PRO A 44 20.86 14.13 -10.97
CA PRO A 44 21.65 14.09 -12.20
C PRO A 44 21.37 12.89 -13.12
N ILE A 45 20.84 11.81 -12.57
CA ILE A 45 20.53 10.56 -13.31
C ILE A 45 19.03 10.37 -13.50
N TYR A 46 18.26 11.47 -13.53
CA TYR A 46 16.81 11.43 -13.50
C TYR A 46 16.18 10.66 -14.68
N ASP A 47 16.86 10.63 -15.82
CA ASP A 47 16.44 9.99 -17.07
C ASP A 47 17.00 8.58 -17.25
N TRP A 48 17.91 8.14 -16.37
CA TRP A 48 18.45 6.78 -16.40
C TRP A 48 17.38 5.76 -16.03
N LYS A 49 17.41 4.62 -16.71
CA LYS A 49 16.62 3.44 -16.41
C LYS A 49 17.41 2.48 -15.53
N VAL A 50 16.72 1.48 -14.99
CA VAL A 50 17.37 0.38 -14.24
C VAL A 50 18.49 -0.28 -15.07
N ALA A 51 18.25 -0.49 -16.37
CA ALA A 51 19.25 -1.10 -17.27
C ALA A 51 20.50 -0.23 -17.44
N ASP A 52 20.36 1.09 -17.50
CA ASP A 52 21.49 2.01 -17.67
C ASP A 52 22.43 1.95 -16.45
N ILE A 53 21.87 1.89 -15.25
CA ILE A 53 22.62 1.74 -14.00
C ILE A 53 23.46 0.46 -14.03
N TRP A 54 22.84 -0.68 -14.33
CA TRP A 54 23.53 -1.98 -14.32
C TRP A 54 24.54 -2.12 -15.46
N THR A 55 24.25 -1.55 -16.63
CA THR A 55 25.19 -1.49 -17.76
C THR A 55 26.41 -0.66 -17.41
N TRP A 56 26.21 0.49 -16.75
CA TRP A 56 27.32 1.32 -16.28
C TRP A 56 28.23 0.57 -15.31
N TYR A 57 27.67 -0.12 -14.32
CA TYR A 57 28.45 -0.95 -13.40
C TYR A 57 29.22 -2.06 -14.11
N ALA A 58 28.59 -2.75 -15.07
CA ALA A 58 29.23 -3.81 -15.85
C ALA A 58 30.42 -3.28 -16.68
N ASN A 59 30.26 -2.11 -17.32
CA ASN A 59 31.28 -1.53 -18.18
C ASN A 59 32.46 -0.90 -17.41
N HIS A 60 32.21 -0.34 -16.22
CA HIS A 60 33.22 0.39 -15.45
C HIS A 60 33.85 -0.43 -14.31
N GLN A 61 33.42 -1.69 -14.15
CA GLN A 61 33.92 -2.63 -13.12
C GLN A 61 33.92 -2.02 -11.70
N GLN A 62 32.93 -1.19 -11.39
CA GLN A 62 32.83 -0.53 -10.09
C GLN A 62 32.21 -1.46 -9.04
N LEU A 63 32.58 -1.25 -7.78
CA LEU A 63 32.00 -1.97 -6.66
C LEU A 63 30.53 -1.56 -6.45
N CYS A 64 29.63 -2.54 -6.42
CA CYS A 64 28.26 -2.37 -5.96
C CYS A 64 28.06 -3.12 -4.63
N ASN A 65 26.94 -2.89 -3.95
CA ASN A 65 26.63 -3.64 -2.74
C ASN A 65 26.54 -5.15 -3.08
N PRO A 66 27.33 -6.03 -2.41
CA PRO A 66 27.36 -7.47 -2.70
C PRO A 66 25.99 -8.14 -2.60
N LEU A 67 25.07 -7.57 -1.82
CA LEU A 67 23.70 -8.06 -1.70
C LEU A 67 22.98 -8.16 -3.06
N TYR A 68 23.28 -7.25 -4.00
CA TYR A 68 22.69 -7.30 -5.34
C TYR A 68 23.13 -8.53 -6.13
N ASN A 69 24.36 -9.00 -5.92
CA ASN A 69 24.85 -10.23 -6.54
C ASN A 69 24.09 -11.45 -5.98
N ILE A 70 23.83 -11.45 -4.67
CA ILE A 70 23.06 -12.50 -4.01
C ILE A 70 21.60 -12.48 -4.50
N MET A 71 20.99 -11.30 -4.60
CA MET A 71 19.65 -11.12 -5.18
C MET A 71 19.58 -11.64 -6.62
N TYR A 72 20.59 -11.35 -7.43
CA TYR A 72 20.70 -11.84 -8.81
C TYR A 72 20.80 -13.36 -8.87
N GLN A 73 21.67 -13.95 -8.05
CA GLN A 73 21.82 -15.41 -7.93
C GLN A 73 20.53 -16.09 -7.45
N ALA A 74 19.75 -15.43 -6.59
CA ALA A 74 18.43 -15.89 -6.16
C ALA A 74 17.32 -15.70 -7.23
N GLY A 75 17.65 -15.18 -8.42
CA GLY A 75 16.72 -15.02 -9.54
C GLY A 75 15.81 -13.79 -9.44
N VAL A 76 16.11 -12.83 -8.56
CA VAL A 76 15.33 -11.59 -8.44
C VAL A 76 15.53 -10.74 -9.71
N PRO A 77 14.47 -10.32 -10.42
CA PRO A 77 14.64 -9.42 -11.56
C PRO A 77 15.22 -8.07 -11.13
N LEU A 78 16.09 -7.46 -11.94
CA LEU A 78 16.80 -6.21 -11.61
C LEU A 78 15.87 -5.10 -11.09
N ARG A 79 14.68 -4.94 -11.67
CA ARG A 79 13.67 -3.93 -11.25
C ARG A 79 13.12 -4.14 -9.83
N HIS A 80 13.21 -5.38 -9.31
CA HIS A 80 12.71 -5.79 -8.01
C HIS A 80 13.82 -5.91 -6.95
N MET A 81 15.08 -5.69 -7.31
CA MET A 81 16.19 -5.64 -6.37
C MET A 81 16.17 -4.32 -5.58
N ARG A 82 15.34 -4.25 -4.53
CA ARG A 82 15.18 -3.06 -3.69
C ARG A 82 15.63 -3.37 -2.26
N ILE A 83 16.47 -2.51 -1.71
CA ILE A 83 16.87 -2.54 -0.30
C ILE A 83 16.06 -1.49 0.45
N CYS A 84 15.13 -1.93 1.31
CA CYS A 84 14.26 -1.06 2.10
C CYS A 84 13.65 -1.88 3.24
N GLU A 85 12.92 -1.24 4.14
CA GLU A 85 12.17 -1.91 5.20
C GLU A 85 11.24 -3.01 4.66
N PRO A 86 11.23 -4.21 5.26
CA PRO A 86 10.65 -5.42 4.64
C PRO A 86 9.12 -5.45 4.63
N PHE A 87 8.45 -4.58 5.38
CA PHE A 87 7.00 -4.64 5.61
C PHE A 87 6.19 -3.60 4.83
N GLY A 88 6.87 -2.71 4.09
CA GLY A 88 6.24 -1.77 3.17
C GLY A 88 5.42 -2.50 2.10
N PRO A 89 4.35 -1.88 1.54
CA PRO A 89 3.47 -2.52 0.57
C PRO A 89 4.21 -3.11 -0.64
N GLU A 90 5.23 -2.41 -1.14
CA GLU A 90 6.03 -2.84 -2.28
C GLU A 90 7.09 -3.89 -1.89
N GLN A 91 7.70 -3.76 -0.70
CA GLN A 91 8.79 -4.62 -0.24
C GLN A 91 8.31 -5.94 0.33
N ARG A 92 7.06 -6.00 0.84
CA ARG A 92 6.46 -7.22 1.36
C ARG A 92 6.53 -8.36 0.34
N GLN A 93 6.43 -8.04 -0.96
CA GLN A 93 6.56 -9.01 -2.06
C GLN A 93 7.90 -9.74 -2.07
N GLY A 94 8.96 -9.10 -1.56
CA GLY A 94 10.31 -9.67 -1.44
C GLY A 94 10.61 -10.31 -0.08
N LEU A 95 9.64 -10.41 0.84
CA LEU A 95 9.86 -11.01 2.17
C LEU A 95 10.41 -12.43 2.10
N TRP A 96 10.01 -13.19 1.08
CA TRP A 96 10.52 -14.54 0.85
C TRP A 96 12.05 -14.53 0.73
N LEU A 97 12.65 -13.50 0.13
CA LEU A 97 14.09 -13.50 -0.12
C LEU A 97 14.90 -13.64 1.18
N TYR A 98 14.43 -13.10 2.31
CA TYR A 98 15.14 -13.15 3.58
C TYR A 98 15.45 -14.57 4.06
N HIS A 99 14.61 -15.57 3.77
CA HIS A 99 14.94 -16.95 4.13
C HIS A 99 16.11 -17.51 3.32
N VAL A 100 16.36 -16.96 2.11
CA VAL A 100 17.47 -17.35 1.23
C VAL A 100 18.74 -16.59 1.60
N ILE A 101 18.65 -15.27 1.78
CA ILE A 101 19.83 -14.40 1.87
C ILE A 101 20.29 -14.13 3.30
N GLU A 102 19.38 -14.17 4.27
CA GLU A 102 19.65 -13.79 5.68
C GLU A 102 18.80 -14.64 6.65
N PRO A 103 19.06 -15.96 6.75
CA PRO A 103 18.20 -16.89 7.49
C PRO A 103 18.09 -16.56 8.99
N ASP A 104 19.16 -16.09 9.63
CA ASP A 104 19.12 -15.70 11.05
C ASP A 104 18.19 -14.51 11.28
N ARG A 105 18.22 -13.53 10.37
CA ARG A 105 17.31 -12.37 10.43
C ARG A 105 15.89 -12.78 10.12
N TRP A 106 15.69 -13.72 9.20
CA TRP A 106 14.38 -14.31 8.95
C TRP A 106 13.79 -14.98 10.20
N ALA A 107 14.59 -15.78 10.92
CA ALA A 107 14.17 -16.40 12.18
C ALA A 107 13.79 -15.34 13.23
N ALA A 108 14.63 -14.32 13.41
CA ALA A 108 14.35 -13.21 14.32
C ALA A 108 13.07 -12.43 13.94
N MET A 109 12.82 -12.20 12.65
CA MET A 109 11.60 -11.54 12.19
C MET A 109 10.35 -12.40 12.43
N CYS A 110 10.42 -13.71 12.16
CA CYS A 110 9.33 -14.63 12.43
C CYS A 110 8.97 -14.70 13.92
N ALA A 111 9.95 -14.59 14.81
CA ALA A 111 9.73 -14.57 16.26
C ALA A 111 9.13 -13.25 16.77
N ARG A 112 9.42 -12.12 16.11
CA ARG A 112 9.05 -10.77 16.60
C ARG A 112 7.79 -10.19 15.98
N VAL A 113 7.46 -10.56 14.74
CA VAL A 113 6.42 -9.88 13.97
C VAL A 113 5.39 -10.88 13.48
N SER A 114 4.18 -10.78 14.03
CA SER A 114 3.04 -11.60 13.64
C SER A 114 2.72 -11.43 12.15
N GLY A 115 2.56 -12.56 11.46
CA GLY A 115 2.20 -12.59 10.03
C GLY A 115 3.38 -12.47 9.06
N VAL A 116 4.63 -12.35 9.52
CA VAL A 116 5.81 -12.33 8.62
C VAL A 116 5.92 -13.60 7.79
N LYS A 117 5.73 -14.77 8.40
CA LYS A 117 5.73 -16.05 7.68
C LYS A 117 4.66 -16.06 6.58
N SER A 118 3.45 -15.62 6.88
CA SER A 118 2.37 -15.49 5.89
C SER A 118 2.74 -14.52 4.78
N GLY A 119 3.37 -13.39 5.10
CA GLY A 119 3.90 -12.44 4.11
C GLY A 119 4.96 -13.07 3.20
N GLY A 120 5.90 -13.84 3.75
CA GLY A 120 6.90 -14.56 2.97
C GLY A 120 6.32 -15.62 2.04
N ILE A 121 5.18 -16.24 2.40
CA ILE A 121 4.52 -17.25 1.56
C ILE A 121 3.60 -16.61 0.52
N TYR A 122 2.83 -15.59 0.89
CA TYR A 122 1.71 -15.11 0.07
C TYR A 122 1.96 -13.76 -0.62
N ALA A 123 2.89 -12.92 -0.18
CA ALA A 123 2.94 -11.55 -0.71
C ALA A 123 3.56 -11.44 -2.11
N GLY A 124 4.45 -12.37 -2.48
CA GLY A 124 5.17 -12.36 -3.76
C GLY A 124 4.42 -13.04 -4.92
N HIS A 125 3.29 -13.70 -4.66
CA HIS A 125 2.55 -14.47 -5.65
C HIS A 125 1.23 -13.79 -6.02
N ASP A 126 0.80 -13.96 -7.28
CA ASP A 126 -0.55 -13.57 -7.69
C ASP A 126 -1.56 -14.57 -7.11
N ASN A 127 -1.97 -14.31 -5.87
CA ASN A 127 -2.92 -15.16 -5.14
C ASN A 127 -4.07 -14.35 -4.55
N HIS A 128 -5.05 -15.10 -4.05
CA HIS A 128 -6.29 -14.57 -3.49
C HIS A 128 -6.16 -14.07 -2.05
N PHE A 129 -5.03 -14.35 -1.37
CA PHE A 129 -4.87 -14.12 0.06
C PHE A 129 -5.01 -12.63 0.44
N TYR A 130 -4.35 -11.74 -0.31
CA TYR A 130 -4.40 -10.30 -0.07
C TYR A 130 -5.51 -9.59 -0.86
N GLY A 131 -6.24 -10.27 -1.74
CA GLY A 131 -7.33 -9.65 -2.49
C GLY A 131 -6.91 -8.49 -3.42
N HIS A 132 -5.65 -8.46 -3.88
CA HIS A 132 -5.13 -7.37 -4.72
C HIS A 132 -5.82 -7.30 -6.09
N ARG A 133 -5.88 -8.44 -6.80
CA ARG A 133 -6.46 -8.56 -8.15
C ARG A 133 -7.74 -9.37 -8.18
N LYS A 134 -7.76 -10.50 -7.47
CA LYS A 134 -8.86 -11.44 -7.41
C LYS A 134 -9.23 -11.70 -5.96
N ILE A 135 -10.51 -11.81 -5.69
CA ILE A 135 -11.04 -12.06 -4.35
C ILE A 135 -11.94 -13.28 -4.46
N LEU A 136 -11.76 -14.19 -3.52
CA LEU A 136 -12.62 -15.35 -3.34
C LEU A 136 -13.32 -15.21 -2.00
N LYS A 137 -14.53 -15.76 -1.92
CA LYS A 137 -15.27 -15.92 -0.69
C LYS A 137 -15.86 -17.34 -0.67
N PRO A 138 -16.23 -17.86 0.50
CA PRO A 138 -16.97 -19.12 0.58
C PRO A 138 -18.30 -19.04 -0.19
N GLU A 139 -18.62 -20.10 -0.93
CA GLU A 139 -19.81 -20.17 -1.82
C GLU A 139 -21.14 -20.01 -1.07
N HIS A 140 -21.20 -20.49 0.18
CA HIS A 140 -22.41 -20.46 1.01
C HIS A 140 -22.71 -19.10 1.64
N LEU A 141 -21.85 -18.10 1.46
CA LEU A 141 -22.07 -16.75 2.00
C LEU A 141 -22.48 -15.81 0.85
N ASP A 142 -22.98 -14.62 1.18
CA ASP A 142 -22.96 -13.43 0.32
C ASP A 142 -21.79 -12.49 0.67
N TRP A 143 -21.57 -11.40 -0.09
CA TRP A 143 -20.43 -10.50 0.14
C TRP A 143 -20.58 -9.67 1.41
N GLN A 144 -21.81 -9.37 1.82
CA GLN A 144 -22.08 -8.65 3.06
C GLN A 144 -21.77 -9.54 4.27
N GLU A 145 -22.27 -10.76 4.31
CA GLU A 145 -21.98 -11.79 5.31
C GLU A 145 -20.48 -12.08 5.37
N TYR A 146 -19.80 -12.14 4.23
CA TYR A 146 -18.36 -12.33 4.19
C TYR A 146 -17.61 -11.12 4.78
N ALA A 147 -18.05 -9.89 4.50
CA ALA A 147 -17.47 -8.69 5.13
C ALA A 147 -17.65 -8.71 6.65
N LEU A 148 -18.82 -9.14 7.14
CA LEU A 148 -19.10 -9.29 8.58
C LEU A 148 -18.23 -10.37 9.21
N LEU A 149 -18.08 -11.53 8.55
CA LEU A 149 -17.18 -12.60 8.99
C LEU A 149 -15.75 -12.09 9.13
N LEU A 150 -15.25 -11.37 8.13
CA LEU A 150 -13.93 -10.76 8.17
C LEU A 150 -13.79 -9.81 9.35
N LEU A 151 -14.76 -8.91 9.56
CA LEU A 151 -14.75 -7.98 10.69
C LEU A 151 -14.78 -8.69 12.04
N ASN A 152 -15.56 -9.77 12.18
CA ASN A 152 -15.67 -10.53 13.42
C ASN A 152 -14.42 -11.37 13.71
N SER A 153 -13.68 -11.76 12.68
CA SER A 153 -12.41 -12.51 12.83
C SER A 153 -11.20 -11.63 13.21
N MET A 154 -11.33 -10.30 13.12
CA MET A 154 -10.25 -9.36 13.41
C MET A 154 -10.18 -8.98 14.89
N PRO A 155 -9.01 -8.52 15.40
CA PRO A 155 -8.93 -7.91 16.72
C PRO A 155 -9.91 -6.74 16.87
N GLU A 156 -10.57 -6.64 18.02
CA GLU A 156 -11.69 -5.72 18.27
C GLU A 156 -11.38 -4.27 17.87
N LYS A 157 -10.22 -3.76 18.27
CA LYS A 157 -9.79 -2.38 17.94
C LYS A 157 -9.70 -2.12 16.43
N THR A 158 -9.20 -3.11 15.68
CA THR A 158 -9.07 -3.02 14.22
C THR A 158 -10.43 -3.17 13.55
N ALA A 159 -11.23 -4.13 14.00
CA ALA A 159 -12.59 -4.33 13.52
C ALA A 159 -13.44 -3.06 13.72
N GLU A 160 -13.38 -2.45 14.89
CA GLU A 160 -14.15 -1.25 15.23
C GLU A 160 -13.76 -0.04 14.38
N HIS A 161 -12.46 0.10 14.08
CA HIS A 161 -11.97 1.11 13.14
C HIS A 161 -12.58 0.91 11.73
N TYR A 162 -12.57 -0.32 11.21
CA TYR A 162 -13.18 -0.61 9.91
C TYR A 162 -14.70 -0.42 9.95
N ARG A 163 -15.40 -0.88 10.98
CA ARG A 163 -16.85 -0.69 11.15
C ARG A 163 -17.21 0.80 11.14
N ASN A 164 -16.44 1.66 11.80
CA ASN A 164 -16.61 3.11 11.76
C ASN A 164 -16.54 3.67 10.33
N LYS A 165 -15.53 3.27 9.56
CA LYS A 165 -15.36 3.73 8.17
C LYS A 165 -16.45 3.19 7.25
N ILE A 166 -16.73 1.90 7.33
CA ILE A 166 -17.75 1.24 6.50
C ILE A 166 -19.14 1.83 6.82
N ALA A 167 -19.47 2.07 8.08
CA ALA A 167 -20.77 2.66 8.43
C ALA A 167 -20.97 4.07 7.82
N ILE A 168 -19.93 4.91 7.83
CA ILE A 168 -19.99 6.22 7.15
C ILE A 168 -20.23 6.04 5.65
N TYR A 169 -19.52 5.08 5.03
CA TYR A 169 -19.65 4.78 3.61
C TYR A 169 -21.09 4.36 3.27
N LEU A 170 -21.62 3.37 3.99
CA LEU A 170 -22.99 2.87 3.81
C LEU A 170 -24.03 3.99 4.04
N HIS A 171 -23.90 4.75 5.13
CA HIS A 171 -24.83 5.84 5.44
C HIS A 171 -24.82 6.95 4.38
N TRP A 172 -23.66 7.24 3.77
CA TRP A 172 -23.56 8.22 2.70
C TRP A 172 -24.33 7.81 1.44
N TYR A 173 -24.26 6.53 1.05
CA TYR A 173 -25.03 5.99 -0.08
C TYR A 173 -26.52 5.89 0.25
N GLN A 174 -26.87 5.47 1.47
CA GLN A 174 -28.25 5.44 1.95
C GLN A 174 -28.91 6.82 1.86
N LYS A 175 -28.21 7.90 2.24
CA LYS A 175 -28.70 9.28 2.10
C LYS A 175 -28.92 9.73 0.66
N LYS A 176 -28.30 9.06 -0.31
CA LYS A 176 -28.51 9.27 -1.74
C LYS A 176 -29.60 8.37 -2.33
N GLY A 177 -30.28 7.57 -1.49
CA GLY A 177 -31.25 6.57 -1.94
C GLY A 177 -30.61 5.37 -2.65
N ILE A 178 -29.30 5.15 -2.46
CA ILE A 178 -28.58 4.04 -3.07
C ILE A 178 -28.30 3.00 -1.99
N GLU A 179 -28.87 1.81 -2.13
CA GLU A 179 -28.46 0.65 -1.36
C GLU A 179 -27.19 0.05 -1.97
N VAL A 180 -26.19 -0.26 -1.14
CA VAL A 180 -24.91 -0.79 -1.63
C VAL A 180 -25.11 -2.26 -2.05
N PRO A 181 -24.94 -2.59 -3.35
CA PRO A 181 -25.19 -3.94 -3.83
C PRO A 181 -24.07 -4.92 -3.49
N GLN A 182 -24.32 -6.21 -3.68
CA GLN A 182 -23.34 -7.28 -3.48
C GLN A 182 -22.11 -7.13 -4.40
N THR A 183 -22.34 -6.87 -5.69
CA THR A 183 -21.30 -6.67 -6.73
C THR A 183 -21.73 -5.64 -7.77
N GLN A 184 -20.77 -4.99 -8.42
CA GLN A 184 -20.98 -4.21 -9.65
C GLN A 184 -19.84 -4.41 -10.66
N GLN A 185 -20.09 -4.06 -11.92
CA GLN A 185 -19.04 -4.07 -12.94
C GLN A 185 -17.93 -3.07 -12.58
N GLY A 186 -16.69 -3.56 -12.50
CA GLY A 186 -15.52 -2.71 -12.22
C GLY A 186 -15.35 -2.28 -10.77
N ASP A 187 -16.16 -2.79 -9.83
CA ASP A 187 -16.13 -2.41 -8.40
C ASP A 187 -14.80 -2.69 -7.65
N ILE A 188 -13.98 -3.60 -8.17
CA ILE A 188 -12.63 -3.89 -7.67
C ILE A 188 -11.54 -3.02 -8.33
N GLY A 189 -11.93 -2.14 -9.25
CA GLY A 189 -11.02 -1.23 -9.97
C GLY A 189 -10.58 -0.01 -9.15
N ALA A 190 -9.87 0.90 -9.80
CA ALA A 190 -9.38 2.13 -9.17
C ALA A 190 -10.51 3.12 -8.81
N LYS A 191 -11.57 3.17 -9.62
CA LYS A 191 -12.74 4.03 -9.37
C LYS A 191 -13.53 3.52 -8.18
N ASP A 192 -14.02 4.43 -7.34
CA ASP A 192 -14.95 4.10 -6.26
C ASP A 192 -16.34 3.81 -6.86
N ILE A 193 -16.66 2.52 -6.93
CA ILE A 193 -17.96 1.99 -7.33
C ILE A 193 -18.46 1.14 -6.16
N PRO A 194 -19.61 1.47 -5.54
CA PRO A 194 -20.00 0.88 -4.26
C PRO A 194 -20.40 -0.57 -4.38
N SER A 195 -19.80 -1.44 -3.58
CA SER A 195 -20.28 -2.82 -3.42
C SER A 195 -19.74 -3.44 -2.14
N TRP A 196 -20.44 -4.45 -1.64
CA TRP A 196 -19.93 -5.30 -0.56
C TRP A 196 -18.65 -6.05 -0.97
N ARG A 197 -18.52 -6.45 -2.24
CA ARG A 197 -17.26 -6.99 -2.79
C ARG A 197 -16.08 -6.03 -2.64
N ARG A 198 -16.29 -4.73 -2.90
CA ARG A 198 -15.26 -3.69 -2.69
C ARG A 198 -14.92 -3.50 -1.21
N ILE A 199 -15.91 -3.58 -0.33
CA ILE A 199 -15.68 -3.55 1.13
C ILE A 199 -14.81 -4.74 1.55
N CYS A 200 -15.11 -5.96 1.08
CA CYS A 200 -14.27 -7.13 1.33
C CYS A 200 -12.84 -6.94 0.80
N LYS A 201 -12.70 -6.33 -0.38
CA LYS A 201 -11.39 -5.97 -0.95
C LYS A 201 -10.57 -5.11 0.02
N VAL A 202 -11.17 -4.08 0.58
CA VAL A 202 -10.53 -3.15 1.52
C VAL A 202 -10.04 -3.90 2.77
N LEU A 203 -10.90 -4.78 3.32
CA LEU A 203 -10.59 -5.59 4.49
C LEU A 203 -9.43 -6.56 4.23
N LEU A 204 -9.46 -7.30 3.12
CA LEU A 204 -8.43 -8.29 2.77
C LEU A 204 -7.07 -7.66 2.42
N ASN A 205 -7.08 -6.50 1.76
CA ASN A 205 -5.86 -5.76 1.46
C ASN A 205 -5.24 -5.12 2.71
N ASN A 206 -5.94 -5.17 3.85
CA ASN A 206 -5.61 -4.40 5.04
C ASN A 206 -5.40 -2.91 4.73
N ASP A 207 -6.26 -2.34 3.87
CA ASP A 207 -6.29 -0.91 3.58
C ASP A 207 -6.87 -0.19 4.80
N TYR A 208 -6.01 -0.02 5.80
CA TYR A 208 -6.38 0.49 7.11
C TYR A 208 -7.13 1.81 7.01
N TRP A 209 -6.75 2.71 6.11
CA TRP A 209 -7.44 4.00 6.02
C TRP A 209 -8.69 3.98 5.14
N CYS A 210 -9.05 2.84 4.56
CA CYS A 210 -10.13 2.68 3.60
C CYS A 210 -10.01 3.63 2.41
N ARG A 211 -8.79 3.84 1.89
CA ARG A 211 -8.55 4.74 0.75
C ARG A 211 -9.33 4.32 -0.49
N ALA A 212 -9.51 3.01 -0.71
CA ALA A 212 -10.35 2.51 -1.79
C ALA A 212 -11.84 2.85 -1.61
N LEU A 213 -12.31 3.19 -0.40
CA LEU A 213 -13.65 3.70 -0.13
C LEU A 213 -13.68 5.23 -0.02
N SER A 214 -12.73 5.91 -0.68
CA SER A 214 -12.62 7.37 -0.74
C SER A 214 -12.32 8.07 0.60
N PHE A 215 -11.71 7.37 1.55
CA PHE A 215 -11.27 7.98 2.82
C PHE A 215 -9.81 8.44 2.78
N SER A 216 -9.53 9.51 3.54
CA SER A 216 -8.17 9.99 3.80
C SER A 216 -7.71 9.62 5.21
N PRO A 217 -6.39 9.49 5.45
CA PRO A 217 -5.84 9.27 6.78
C PRO A 217 -6.28 10.34 7.77
N THR A 218 -6.67 9.90 8.98
CA THR A 218 -7.06 10.82 10.05
C THR A 218 -5.81 11.20 10.86
N LYS A 219 -5.65 12.50 11.17
CA LYS A 219 -4.52 12.97 11.98
C LYS A 219 -4.51 12.26 13.34
N ALA A 220 -3.34 11.78 13.77
CA ALA A 220 -3.18 10.98 14.99
C ALA A 220 -3.82 11.62 16.24
N LYS A 221 -3.60 12.94 16.43
CA LYS A 221 -4.16 13.72 17.55
C LYS A 221 -5.70 13.66 17.62
N ASN A 222 -6.37 13.45 16.50
CA ASN A 222 -7.84 13.46 16.42
C ASN A 222 -8.43 12.05 16.30
N TYR A 223 -7.61 11.01 16.27
CA TYR A 223 -8.04 9.66 15.91
C TYR A 223 -8.99 9.04 16.94
N GLN A 224 -8.66 9.14 18.23
CA GLN A 224 -9.51 8.63 19.32
C GLN A 224 -10.88 9.32 19.34
N ARG A 225 -10.88 10.66 19.37
CA ARG A 225 -12.11 11.47 19.31
C ARG A 225 -12.95 11.17 18.06
N TYR A 226 -12.29 10.94 16.92
CA TYR A 226 -12.98 10.53 15.70
C TYR A 226 -13.67 9.18 15.89
N ASN A 227 -12.98 8.16 16.40
CA ASN A 227 -13.54 6.83 16.60
C ASN A 227 -14.74 6.84 17.56
N GLU A 228 -14.63 7.51 18.71
CA GLU A 228 -15.73 7.61 19.68
C GLU A 228 -16.96 8.29 19.08
N ARG A 229 -16.74 9.41 18.36
CA ARG A 229 -17.83 10.14 17.71
C ARG A 229 -18.54 9.29 16.65
N ILE A 230 -17.79 8.53 15.85
CA ILE A 230 -18.39 7.69 14.81
C ILE A 230 -19.07 6.45 15.42
N LYS A 231 -18.53 5.92 16.52
CA LYS A 231 -19.18 4.84 17.28
C LYS A 231 -20.56 5.26 17.80
N GLY A 232 -20.70 6.45 18.37
CA GLY A 232 -22.00 7.00 18.78
C GLY A 232 -22.96 7.18 17.59
N LYS A 233 -22.48 7.75 16.48
CA LYS A 233 -23.28 7.90 15.25
C LYS A 233 -23.75 6.57 14.66
N ARG A 234 -22.93 5.51 14.73
CA ARG A 234 -23.33 4.17 14.28
C ARG A 234 -24.56 3.67 15.04
N GLN A 235 -24.60 3.89 16.36
CA GLN A 235 -25.75 3.56 17.18
C GLN A 235 -26.99 4.33 16.76
N GLU A 236 -26.86 5.64 16.50
CA GLU A 236 -27.96 6.48 15.98
C GLU A 236 -28.46 6.00 14.61
N TRP A 237 -27.57 5.52 13.74
CA TRP A 237 -27.92 5.05 12.39
C TRP A 237 -28.39 3.59 12.35
N GLY A 238 -28.15 2.81 13.40
CA GLY A 238 -28.39 1.36 13.40
C GLY A 238 -27.49 0.57 12.43
N ILE A 239 -26.33 1.13 12.04
CA ILE A 239 -25.44 0.51 11.03
C ILE A 239 -24.23 -0.09 11.70
N LEU A 240 -24.06 -1.41 11.50
CA LEU A 240 -22.93 -2.18 12.05
C LEU A 240 -22.77 -1.94 13.56
N CYS A 241 -23.86 -1.77 14.31
CA CYS A 241 -23.80 -1.76 15.77
C CYS A 241 -23.34 -3.14 16.24
N ASN A 242 -22.48 -3.20 17.25
CA ASN A 242 -22.17 -4.48 17.88
C ASN A 242 -23.48 -4.99 18.50
N ASN A 243 -24.10 -5.98 17.86
CA ASN A 243 -25.05 -6.87 18.51
C ASN A 243 -24.23 -8.06 18.97
N ASP A 244 -23.54 -7.88 20.10
CA ASP A 244 -23.06 -8.90 21.04
C ASP A 244 -22.68 -8.16 22.34
#